data_AF-A0A8H7QPT8-F1
#
_entry.id   AF-A0A8H7QPT8-F1
#
_cell.length_a   1.000
_cell.length_b   1.000
_cell.length_c   1.000
_cell.angle_alpha   90.00
_cell.angle_beta   90.00
_cell.angle_gamma   90.00
#
_symmetry.space_group_name_H-M   'P 1'
#
loop_
_entity.id
_entity.type
_entity.pdbx_description
1 polymer ?
#
loop_
_entity_poly.entity_id
_entity_poly.type
_entity_poly.pdbx_seq_one_letter_code
_entity_poly.pdbx_strand_id
1 'polypeptide(L)'
;NHYSKWYESLHIWHPSIHTNERLQGKVHGSLARAGKVKSQCPKVAKQEKKKALTGRAKKRQVYNRRFVNVTAQIGGKRRMNPAPTAGP
;
A
#
# COMPACT_ATOMS: atom_id res chain seq x y z
N ASN A 1 63.24 22.85 33.56
CA ASN A 1 61.78 23.14 33.59
C ASN A 1 61.11 22.36 32.46
N HIS A 2 60.78 21.09 32.72
CA HIS A 2 60.34 20.08 31.75
C HIS A 2 58.82 19.80 31.87
N TYR A 3 58.04 20.80 32.28
CA TYR A 3 56.62 20.65 32.58
C TYR A 3 55.71 21.65 31.85
N SER A 4 56.25 22.48 30.95
CA SER A 4 55.47 23.48 30.19
C SER A 4 55.02 22.98 28.82
N LYS A 5 55.63 21.93 28.26
CA LYS A 5 55.33 21.42 26.92
C LYS A 5 54.27 20.31 26.87
N TRP A 6 53.84 19.81 28.03
CA TRP A 6 52.83 18.74 28.12
C TRP A 6 51.39 19.24 28.23
N TYR A 7 51.17 20.52 28.55
CA TYR A 7 49.82 21.07 28.71
C TYR A 7 49.24 21.71 27.43
N GLU A 8 50.06 21.97 26.40
CA GLU A 8 49.57 22.41 25.08
C GLU A 8 49.19 21.25 24.14
N SER A 9 49.43 20.00 24.52
CA SER A 9 49.14 18.82 23.68
C SER A 9 47.74 18.21 23.90
N LEU A 10 46.86 18.89 24.65
CA LEU A 10 45.53 18.37 25.04
C LEU A 10 44.34 19.21 24.52
N HIS A 11 44.54 20.03 23.48
CA HIS A 11 43.49 20.89 22.91
C HIS A 11 43.31 20.77 21.39
N ILE A 12 43.64 19.62 20.79
CA ILE A 12 43.29 19.34 19.38
C ILE A 12 42.82 17.89 19.22
N TRP A 13 41.62 17.60 19.72
CA TRP A 13 40.82 16.47 19.20
C TRP A 13 39.33 16.65 19.50
N HIS A 14 38.65 17.50 18.73
CA HIS A 14 37.20 17.43 18.57
C HIS A 14 36.87 17.53 17.08
N PRO A 15 36.83 16.42 16.34
CA PRO A 15 36.15 16.41 15.05
C PRO A 15 34.65 16.27 15.33
N SER A 16 33.92 17.39 15.31
CA SER A 16 32.47 17.40 15.15
C SER A 16 32.15 16.90 13.74
N ILE A 17 32.12 15.58 13.58
CA ILE A 17 31.64 14.90 12.37
C ILE A 17 30.18 14.57 12.62
N HIS A 18 29.29 15.47 12.20
CA HIS A 18 27.94 15.07 11.84
C HIS A 18 28.02 14.25 10.55
N THR A 19 28.46 13.00 10.65
CA THR A 19 28.44 12.05 9.53
C THR A 19 27.02 11.58 9.31
N ASN A 20 26.31 12.24 8.40
CA ASN A 20 25.12 11.68 7.76
C ASN A 20 25.43 11.28 6.31
N GLU A 21 26.64 10.80 6.06
CA GLU A 21 27.07 10.33 4.74
C GLU A 21 27.71 8.95 4.84
N ARG A 22 26.88 7.91 4.68
CA ARG A 22 27.20 6.71 3.89
C ARG A 22 25.96 5.83 3.79
N LEU A 23 25.77 5.25 2.60
CA LEU A 23 24.72 4.31 2.16
C LEU A 23 23.52 4.86 1.37
N GLN A 24 23.71 5.85 0.50
CA GLN A 24 22.76 6.06 -0.60
C GLN A 24 23.53 6.07 -1.93
N GLY A 25 23.42 4.97 -2.68
CA GLY A 25 23.96 4.87 -4.05
C GLY A 25 23.35 5.94 -4.97
N LYS A 26 23.92 6.10 -6.17
CA LYS A 26 23.50 7.11 -7.15
C LYS A 26 22.01 6.99 -7.47
N VAL A 27 21.22 7.93 -6.95
CA VAL A 27 19.76 7.98 -7.14
C VAL A 27 19.48 8.48 -8.56
N HIS A 28 18.85 7.65 -9.39
CA HIS A 28 18.42 8.02 -10.73
C HIS A 28 16.89 8.23 -10.74
N GLY A 29 16.45 9.40 -11.19
CA GLY A 29 15.04 9.78 -11.30
C GLY A 29 14.61 10.86 -10.32
N SER A 30 13.77 11.79 -10.77
CA SER A 30 13.23 12.88 -9.95
C SER A 30 11.99 12.43 -9.15
N LEU A 31 11.88 12.87 -7.90
CA LEU A 31 10.68 12.69 -7.08
C LEU A 31 9.44 13.48 -7.57
N ALA A 32 9.60 14.34 -8.58
CA ALA A 32 8.57 15.25 -9.11
C ALA A 32 7.28 14.56 -9.62
N ARG A 33 7.28 13.23 -9.75
CA ARG A 33 6.13 12.45 -10.24
C ARG A 33 5.47 11.58 -9.17
N ALA A 34 5.95 11.65 -7.93
CA ALA A 34 5.35 10.93 -6.82
C ALA A 34 3.88 11.34 -6.65
N GLY A 35 2.98 10.36 -6.54
CA GLY A 35 1.55 10.61 -6.30
C GLY A 35 0.72 11.08 -7.49
N LYS A 36 1.32 11.37 -8.67
CA LYS A 36 0.60 11.90 -9.86
C LYS A 36 -0.70 11.15 -10.17
N VAL A 37 -0.66 9.82 -10.20
CA VAL A 37 -1.83 9.03 -10.62
C VAL A 37 -2.97 9.15 -9.60
N LYS A 38 -2.65 9.12 -8.30
CA LYS A 38 -3.67 9.20 -7.24
C LYS A 38 -4.33 10.57 -7.15
N SER A 39 -3.63 11.65 -7.48
CA SER A 39 -4.18 13.00 -7.52
C SER A 39 -4.96 13.31 -8.80
N GLN A 40 -4.59 12.70 -9.93
CA GLN A 40 -5.32 12.84 -11.20
C GLN A 40 -6.63 12.06 -11.24
N CYS A 41 -6.71 10.91 -10.56
CA CYS A 41 -7.95 10.13 -10.52
C CYS A 41 -9.05 10.90 -9.77
N PRO A 42 -10.28 10.99 -10.31
CA PRO A 42 -11.40 11.63 -9.62
C PRO A 42 -11.66 10.93 -8.28
N LYS A 43 -11.82 11.73 -7.22
CA LYS A 43 -12.07 11.20 -5.88
C LYS A 43 -13.53 10.78 -5.73
N VAL A 44 -13.82 9.50 -5.96
CA VAL A 44 -15.15 8.94 -5.72
C VAL A 44 -15.33 8.65 -4.22
N ALA A 45 -16.36 9.26 -3.61
CA ALA A 45 -16.74 8.96 -2.23
C ALA A 45 -17.28 7.52 -2.12
N LYS A 46 -17.05 6.88 -0.97
CA LYS A 46 -17.62 5.55 -0.74
C LYS A 46 -19.13 5.69 -0.60
N GLN A 47 -19.87 4.95 -1.42
CA GLN A 47 -21.31 4.83 -1.26
C GLN A 47 -21.63 4.14 0.07
N GLU A 48 -22.65 4.64 0.77
CA GLU A 48 -23.20 3.97 1.95
C GLU A 48 -23.83 2.63 1.53
N LYS A 49 -23.38 1.54 2.15
CA LYS A 49 -23.87 0.19 1.88
C LYS A 49 -24.32 -0.43 3.19
N LYS A 50 -25.41 -1.20 3.12
CA LYS A 50 -25.88 -2.00 4.26
C LYS A 50 -24.76 -2.93 4.73
N LYS A 51 -24.70 -3.17 6.04
CA LYS A 51 -23.73 -4.09 6.64
C LYS A 51 -23.84 -5.45 5.96
N ALA A 52 -22.70 -5.98 5.50
CA ALA A 52 -22.67 -7.30 4.89
C ALA A 52 -23.01 -8.36 5.95
N LEU A 53 -23.78 -9.38 5.56
CA LEU A 53 -24.02 -10.55 6.40
C LEU A 53 -22.69 -11.24 6.69
N THR A 54 -22.49 -11.67 7.93
CA THR A 54 -21.28 -12.38 8.40
C THR A 54 -21.63 -13.79 8.90
N GLY A 55 -20.60 -14.62 9.10
CA GLY A 55 -20.72 -15.96 9.68
C GLY A 55 -21.74 -16.89 8.99
N ARG A 56 -22.61 -17.51 9.80
CA ARG A 56 -23.62 -18.46 9.35
C ARG A 56 -24.63 -17.86 8.38
N ALA A 57 -25.04 -16.61 8.62
CA ALA A 57 -25.98 -15.90 7.74
C ALA A 57 -25.41 -15.73 6.33
N LYS A 58 -24.13 -15.35 6.22
CA LYS A 58 -23.43 -15.27 4.93
C LYS A 58 -23.37 -16.62 4.22
N LYS A 59 -23.07 -17.70 4.95
CA LYS A 59 -23.00 -19.05 4.39
C LYS A 59 -24.36 -19.51 3.84
N ARG A 60 -25.46 -19.24 4.55
CA ARG A 60 -26.82 -19.51 4.04
C ARG A 60 -27.12 -18.72 2.77
N GLN A 61 -26.83 -17.42 2.76
CA GLN A 61 -27.05 -16.59 1.57
C GLN A 61 -26.25 -17.09 0.36
N VAL A 62 -24.99 -17.49 0.56
CA VAL A 62 -24.13 -18.04 -0.50
C VAL A 62 -24.67 -19.37 -1.01
N TYR A 63 -25.14 -20.27 -0.14
CA TYR A 63 -25.75 -21.53 -0.55
C TYR A 63 -27.00 -21.30 -1.39
N ASN A 64 -27.93 -20.47 -0.90
CA ASN A 64 -29.16 -20.15 -1.62
C ASN A 64 -28.85 -19.55 -3.01
N ARG A 65 -27.90 -18.60 -3.11
CA ARG A 65 -27.49 -17.98 -4.38
C ARG A 65 -26.80 -18.96 -5.36
N ARG A 66 -26.11 -19.99 -4.85
CA ARG A 66 -25.35 -20.92 -5.68
C ARG A 66 -26.18 -22.11 -6.17
N PHE A 67 -27.14 -22.57 -5.36
CA PHE A 67 -27.77 -23.87 -5.58
C PHE A 67 -29.30 -23.82 -5.59
N VAL A 68 -29.93 -22.93 -4.82
CA VAL A 68 -31.40 -22.89 -4.71
C VAL A 68 -32.02 -21.93 -5.72
N ASN A 69 -31.45 -20.73 -5.84
CA ASN A 69 -32.04 -19.65 -6.63
C ASN A 69 -31.55 -19.61 -8.09
N VAL A 70 -30.70 -20.55 -8.50
CA VAL A 70 -30.12 -20.58 -9.85
C VAL A 70 -30.25 -21.99 -10.42
N THR A 71 -31.15 -22.17 -11.38
CA THR A 71 -31.16 -23.33 -12.27
C THR A 71 -30.03 -23.18 -13.27
N ALA A 72 -28.90 -23.87 -13.05
CA ALA A 72 -27.90 -23.99 -14.11
C ALA A 72 -28.55 -24.75 -15.26
N GLN A 73 -28.65 -24.11 -16.45
CA GLN A 73 -29.00 -24.82 -17.67
C GLN A 73 -28.01 -25.98 -17.86
N ILE A 74 -28.51 -27.13 -18.32
CA ILE A 74 -27.70 -28.33 -18.54
C ILE A 74 -26.49 -27.96 -19.40
N GLY A 75 -25.27 -28.18 -18.87
CA GLY A 75 -24.01 -27.84 -19.54
C GLY A 75 -23.43 -26.44 -19.26
N GLY A 76 -24.13 -25.56 -18.56
CA GLY A 76 -23.68 -24.19 -18.28
C GLY A 76 -22.73 -24.06 -17.08
N LYS A 77 -21.46 -23.67 -17.29
CA LYS A 77 -20.51 -23.37 -16.20
C LYS A 77 -20.85 -22.04 -15.52
N ARG A 78 -21.23 -22.08 -14.23
CA ARG A 78 -21.61 -20.90 -13.44
C ARG A 78 -20.47 -19.86 -13.37
N ARG A 79 -20.72 -18.64 -13.84
CA ARG A 79 -19.80 -17.49 -13.73
C ARG A 79 -20.19 -16.61 -12.55
N MET A 80 -19.23 -16.24 -11.71
CA MET A 80 -19.44 -15.27 -10.64
C MET A 80 -18.84 -13.95 -11.09
N ASN A 81 -19.63 -12.88 -11.06
CA ASN A 81 -19.25 -11.55 -11.57
C ASN A 81 -18.90 -11.54 -13.08
N PRO A 82 -19.79 -12.00 -13.98
CA PRO A 82 -19.61 -11.72 -15.40
C PRO A 82 -19.62 -10.21 -15.62
N ALA A 83 -18.74 -9.71 -16.50
CA ALA A 83 -18.89 -8.35 -17.00
C ALA A 83 -20.33 -8.22 -17.55
N PRO A 84 -21.01 -7.09 -17.34
CA PRO A 84 -22.26 -6.87 -18.04
C PRO A 84 -21.95 -7.02 -19.53
N THR A 85 -22.59 -8.00 -20.18
CA THR A 85 -22.62 -8.01 -21.65
C THR A 85 -23.22 -6.67 -22.02
N ALA A 86 -22.50 -5.85 -22.77
CA ALA A 86 -23.07 -4.62 -23.32
C ALA A 86 -24.38 -5.04 -24.02
N GLY A 87 -25.50 -4.78 -23.36
CA GLY A 87 -26.81 -4.98 -23.96
C GLY A 87 -27.03 -3.87 -24.98
N PRO A 88 -28.05 -3.99 -25.85
CA PRO A 88 -28.49 -2.84 -26.64
C PRO A 88 -28.73 -1.61 -25.73
#